data_AF-A0A0J6C5A7-F1
#
_entry.id   AF-A0A0J6C5A7-F1
#
_cell.length_a   1.000
_cell.length_b   1.000
_cell.length_c   1.000
_cell.angle_alpha   90.00
_cell.angle_beta   90.00
_cell.angle_gamma   90.00
#
_symmetry.space_group_name_H-M   'P 1'
#
loop_
_entity.id
_entity.type
_entity.pdbx_description
1 polymer ?
#
loop_
_entity_poly.entity_id
_entity_poly.type
_entity_poly.pdbx_seq_one_letter_code
_entity_poly.pdbx_strand_id
1 'polypeptide(L)'
;MPEMGGDELCASVKSDIETSHIPVMLLTALGDEKDMLEGLENGADAYITKPFSINVLRANIRNILANRALLRRAYAGLEDGVGQVPPDCHNTRDWKFMASVRECVMKNIDNPGFCVDMLCGMQNMSRTGFFNKLKALTGHAPADYIRSMRLQYAAQLLREKDCSITEISDDSGFSDVRYFREVFRKYYGMSPSEYRNSMRG
;
A
#
# COMPACT_ATOMS: atom_id res chain seq x y z
N MET A 1 -21.71 13.51 -19.36
CA MET A 1 -22.47 12.47 -18.64
C MET A 1 -23.81 13.08 -18.33
N PRO A 2 -24.95 12.46 -18.72
CA PRO A 2 -26.24 13.13 -18.65
C PRO A 2 -26.76 13.37 -17.22
N GLU A 3 -26.21 12.70 -16.20
CA GLU A 3 -26.73 12.75 -14.82
C GLU A 3 -25.72 13.23 -13.77
N MET A 4 -24.41 13.25 -14.06
CA MET A 4 -23.37 13.61 -13.09
C MET A 4 -22.21 14.35 -13.77
N GLY A 5 -21.70 15.38 -13.13
CA GLY A 5 -20.50 16.14 -13.53
C GLY A 5 -19.23 15.30 -13.47
N GLY A 6 -18.20 15.67 -14.24
CA GLY A 6 -16.90 14.99 -14.18
C GLY A 6 -16.15 15.25 -12.86
N ASP A 7 -16.34 16.46 -12.33
CA ASP A 7 -15.96 16.94 -11.01
C ASP A 7 -16.67 16.18 -9.88
N GLU A 8 -17.99 16.03 -9.97
CA GLU A 8 -18.78 15.25 -9.00
C GLU A 8 -18.34 13.79 -8.96
N LEU A 9 -18.12 13.18 -10.14
CA LEU A 9 -17.57 11.83 -10.23
C LEU A 9 -16.18 11.75 -9.59
N CYS A 10 -15.31 12.74 -9.87
CA CYS A 10 -13.98 12.79 -9.28
C CYS A 10 -14.06 12.84 -7.75
N ALA A 11 -14.89 13.72 -7.20
CA ALA A 11 -15.11 13.83 -5.77
C ALA A 11 -15.65 12.51 -5.17
N SER A 12 -16.60 11.85 -5.84
CA SER A 12 -17.13 10.56 -5.41
C SER A 12 -16.05 9.47 -5.37
N VAL A 13 -15.27 9.32 -6.45
CA VAL A 13 -14.15 8.35 -6.51
C VAL A 13 -13.09 8.66 -5.46
N LYS A 14 -12.75 9.93 -5.25
CA LYS A 14 -11.70 10.31 -4.30
C LYS A 14 -12.13 10.18 -2.85
N SER A 15 -13.42 10.31 -2.56
CA SER A 15 -13.98 10.25 -1.21
C SER A 15 -14.27 8.84 -0.70
N ASP A 16 -14.52 7.88 -1.59
CA ASP A 16 -14.75 6.48 -1.23
C ASP A 16 -13.42 5.74 -0.99
N ILE A 17 -13.29 5.07 0.16
CA ILE A 17 -12.10 4.31 0.52
C ILE A 17 -11.79 3.20 -0.48
N GLU A 18 -12.80 2.55 -1.07
CA GLU A 18 -12.58 1.46 -2.03
C GLU A 18 -12.01 1.96 -3.35
N THR A 19 -12.23 3.24 -3.71
CA THR A 19 -11.86 3.78 -5.03
C THR A 19 -10.89 4.97 -4.99
N SER A 20 -10.63 5.56 -3.82
CA SER A 20 -9.76 6.75 -3.62
C SER A 20 -8.37 6.62 -4.23
N HIS A 21 -7.89 5.38 -4.26
CA HIS A 21 -6.59 5.01 -4.78
C HIS A 21 -6.51 5.00 -6.31
N ILE A 22 -7.60 5.22 -7.05
CA ILE A 22 -7.61 5.26 -8.52
C ILE A 22 -7.19 6.66 -8.97
N PRO A 23 -6.29 6.81 -9.97
CA PRO A 23 -5.91 8.14 -10.44
C PRO A 23 -7.00 8.67 -11.37
N VAL A 24 -7.38 9.92 -11.17
CA VAL A 24 -8.41 10.61 -11.95
C VAL A 24 -7.79 11.82 -12.62
N MET A 25 -8.00 11.94 -13.92
CA MET A 25 -7.59 13.11 -14.70
C MET A 25 -8.81 13.71 -15.36
N LEU A 26 -9.04 15.00 -15.14
CA LEU A 26 -10.15 15.74 -15.72
C LEU A 26 -9.72 16.32 -17.08
N LEU A 27 -10.46 15.96 -18.14
CA LEU A 27 -10.25 16.43 -19.51
C LEU A 27 -11.48 17.20 -19.99
N THR A 28 -11.47 18.52 -19.79
CA THR A 28 -12.68 19.34 -19.87
C THR A 28 -12.52 20.55 -20.77
N ALA A 29 -13.64 21.11 -21.25
CA ALA A 29 -13.66 22.39 -21.98
C ALA A 29 -13.78 23.59 -21.03
N LEU A 30 -14.07 23.36 -19.75
CA LEU A 30 -14.09 24.38 -18.70
C LEU A 30 -12.65 24.83 -18.44
N GLY A 31 -12.38 26.10 -18.72
CA GLY A 31 -11.02 26.64 -18.75
C GLY A 31 -10.74 27.73 -17.72
N ASP A 32 -11.75 28.11 -16.93
CA ASP A 32 -11.60 29.16 -15.94
C ASP A 32 -10.80 28.67 -14.73
N GLU A 33 -10.01 29.56 -14.14
CA GLU A 33 -9.12 29.24 -13.00
C GLU A 33 -9.90 28.63 -11.83
N LYS A 34 -11.13 29.10 -11.60
CA LYS A 34 -12.02 28.57 -10.56
C LYS A 34 -12.34 27.10 -10.77
N ASP A 35 -12.71 26.70 -11.99
CA ASP A 35 -13.06 25.31 -12.31
C ASP A 35 -11.84 24.39 -12.20
N MET A 36 -10.65 24.92 -12.54
CA MET A 36 -9.39 24.20 -12.42
C MET A 36 -9.01 23.97 -10.96
N LEU A 37 -9.10 25.02 -10.13
CA LEU A 37 -8.86 24.93 -8.69
C LEU A 37 -9.81 23.94 -8.03
N GLU A 38 -11.11 24.07 -8.30
CA GLU A 38 -12.14 23.17 -7.76
C GLU A 38 -11.89 21.70 -8.15
N GLY A 39 -11.55 21.43 -9.41
CA GLY A 39 -11.23 20.08 -9.86
C GLY A 39 -10.00 19.47 -9.17
N LEU A 40 -8.96 20.27 -8.92
CA LEU A 40 -7.75 19.84 -8.21
C LEU A 40 -8.00 19.67 -6.71
N GLU A 41 -8.76 20.57 -6.08
CA GLU A 41 -9.16 20.48 -4.67
C GLU A 41 -10.05 19.26 -4.39
N ASN A 42 -10.89 18.88 -5.36
CA ASN A 42 -11.67 17.64 -5.36
C ASN A 42 -10.80 16.37 -5.51
N GLY A 43 -9.49 16.53 -5.67
CA GLY A 43 -8.50 15.46 -5.60
C GLY A 43 -8.13 14.84 -6.95
N ALA A 44 -8.47 15.48 -8.08
CA ALA A 44 -7.98 15.05 -9.38
C ALA A 44 -6.45 15.09 -9.41
N ASP A 45 -5.83 14.03 -9.95
CA ASP A 45 -4.36 13.95 -10.10
C ASP A 45 -3.86 14.90 -11.20
N ALA A 46 -4.74 15.32 -12.11
CA ALA A 46 -4.47 16.31 -13.13
C ALA A 46 -5.77 16.92 -13.69
N TYR A 47 -5.70 18.18 -14.09
CA TYR A 47 -6.76 18.91 -14.78
C TYR A 47 -6.22 19.46 -16.10
N ILE A 48 -6.86 19.12 -17.22
CA ILE A 48 -6.39 19.48 -18.55
C ILE A 48 -7.56 20.05 -19.35
N THR A 49 -7.40 21.31 -19.76
CA THR A 49 -8.38 22.05 -20.55
C THR A 49 -8.26 21.74 -22.04
N LYS A 50 -9.37 21.76 -22.78
CA LYS A 50 -9.40 21.60 -24.23
C LYS A 50 -9.32 22.96 -24.93
N PRO A 51 -8.63 23.05 -26.08
CA PRO A 51 -7.83 22.00 -26.72
C PRO A 51 -6.50 21.75 -26.00
N PHE A 52 -6.04 20.49 -25.95
CA PHE A 52 -4.79 20.11 -25.28
C PHE A 52 -3.77 19.47 -26.22
N SER A 53 -2.50 19.54 -25.81
CA SER A 53 -1.42 18.81 -26.47
C SER A 53 -1.40 17.35 -26.04
N ILE A 54 -1.42 16.44 -27.02
CA ILE A 54 -1.28 15.00 -26.77
C ILE A 54 0.05 14.65 -26.08
N ASN A 55 1.10 15.44 -26.36
CA ASN A 55 2.41 15.24 -25.75
C ASN A 55 2.39 15.61 -24.27
N VAL A 56 1.71 16.70 -23.90
CA VAL A 56 1.53 17.13 -22.51
C VAL A 56 0.66 16.15 -21.75
N LEU A 57 -0.46 15.69 -22.35
CA LEU A 57 -1.31 14.65 -21.75
C LEU A 57 -0.51 13.38 -21.42
N ARG A 58 0.28 12.91 -22.38
CA ARG A 58 1.12 11.71 -22.21
C ARG A 58 2.20 11.90 -21.14
N ALA A 59 2.79 13.10 -21.04
CA ALA A 59 3.75 13.40 -19.97
C ALA A 59 3.09 13.35 -18.58
N ASN A 60 1.89 13.93 -18.42
CA ASN A 60 1.13 13.87 -17.18
C ASN A 60 0.80 12.43 -16.77
N ILE A 61 0.32 11.60 -17.70
CA ILE A 61 0.03 10.19 -17.43
C ILE A 61 1.29 9.45 -16.94
N ARG A 62 2.45 9.66 -17.58
CA ARG A 62 3.71 9.05 -17.14
C ARG A 62 4.11 9.48 -15.74
N ASN A 63 3.97 10.76 -15.41
CA ASN A 63 4.29 11.30 -14.09
C ASN A 63 3.38 10.69 -13.00
N ILE A 64 2.08 10.62 -13.25
CA ILE A 64 1.12 10.00 -12.32
C ILE A 64 1.49 8.54 -12.07
N LEU A 65 1.77 7.77 -13.13
CA LEU A 65 2.16 6.36 -13.01
C LEU A 65 3.50 6.16 -12.30
N ALA A 66 4.48 7.04 -12.55
CA ALA A 66 5.78 7.00 -11.87
C ALA A 66 5.64 7.28 -10.36
N ASN A 67 4.87 8.30 -10.00
CA ASN A 67 4.57 8.62 -8.59
C ASN A 67 3.82 7.47 -7.90
N ARG A 68 2.90 6.80 -8.60
CA ARG A 68 2.23 5.59 -8.10
C ARG A 68 3.21 4.44 -7.83
N ALA A 69 4.19 4.24 -8.71
CA ALA A 69 5.21 3.22 -8.51
C ALA A 69 6.12 3.51 -7.31
N LEU A 70 6.41 4.78 -7.03
CA LEU A 70 7.12 5.22 -5.82
C LEU A 70 6.31 4.91 -4.56
N LEU A 71 5.05 5.35 -4.51
CA LEU A 71 4.15 5.09 -3.37
C LEU A 71 3.97 3.60 -3.09
N ARG A 72 3.86 2.77 -4.15
CA ARG A 72 3.77 1.32 -4.01
C ARG A 72 4.97 0.72 -3.29
N ARG A 73 6.19 1.20 -3.57
CA ARG A 73 7.41 0.73 -2.89
C ARG A 73 7.39 1.10 -1.41
N ALA A 74 7.01 2.33 -1.09
CA ALA A 74 6.86 2.79 0.29
C ALA A 74 5.81 1.95 1.05
N TYR A 75 4.65 1.70 0.44
CA TYR A 75 3.58 0.91 1.08
C TYR A 75 3.90 -0.58 1.19
N ALA A 76 4.63 -1.16 0.23
CA ALA A 76 5.07 -2.56 0.29
C ALA A 76 6.06 -2.84 1.43
N GLY A 77 6.56 -1.81 2.13
CA GLY A 77 7.58 -1.98 3.17
C GLY A 77 8.93 -2.38 2.60
N LEU A 78 9.22 -2.01 1.34
CA LEU A 78 10.54 -2.17 0.72
C LEU A 78 11.55 -1.11 1.20
N GLU A 79 11.08 -0.11 1.94
CA GLU A 79 11.88 0.92 2.60
C GLU A 79 11.51 0.93 4.09
N ASP A 80 12.49 1.12 4.97
CA ASP A 80 12.33 1.11 6.43
C ASP A 80 11.27 2.13 6.87
N GLY A 81 10.09 1.61 7.22
CA GLY A 81 8.97 2.39 7.72
C GLY A 81 8.09 3.00 6.62
N VAL A 82 6.80 3.09 6.91
CA VAL A 82 6.01 4.18 6.30
C VAL A 82 6.64 5.43 6.89
N GLY A 83 7.46 6.13 6.09
CA GLY A 83 8.11 7.37 6.50
C GLY A 83 7.10 8.45 6.92
N GLN A 84 7.51 9.69 7.04
CA GLN A 84 6.52 10.76 7.19
C GLN A 84 5.69 10.86 5.91
N VAL A 85 4.38 11.15 6.04
CA VAL A 85 3.54 11.53 4.90
C VAL A 85 4.30 12.61 4.13
N PRO A 86 4.59 12.42 2.83
CA PRO A 86 5.22 13.47 2.06
C PRO A 86 4.40 14.77 2.21
N PRO A 87 5.03 15.92 2.51
CA PRO A 87 4.33 17.20 2.44
C PRO A 87 3.63 17.30 1.09
N ASP A 88 2.38 17.76 1.08
CA ASP A 88 1.51 17.86 -0.11
C ASP A 88 0.96 16.52 -0.69
N CYS A 89 0.94 15.47 0.12
CA CYS A 89 0.22 14.24 -0.21
C CYS A 89 -1.31 14.48 -0.26
N HIS A 90 -1.87 14.64 -1.46
CA HIS A 90 -3.33 14.62 -1.70
C HIS A 90 -4.00 13.28 -1.34
N ASN A 91 -3.22 12.25 -1.01
CA ASN A 91 -3.70 10.89 -0.74
C ASN A 91 -3.65 10.48 0.74
N THR A 92 -3.98 11.42 1.64
CA THR A 92 -3.98 11.17 3.10
C THR A 92 -4.88 10.00 3.51
N ARG A 93 -5.95 9.69 2.75
CA ARG A 93 -6.82 8.54 3.00
C ARG A 93 -6.09 7.21 2.82
N ASP A 94 -5.39 7.02 1.70
CA ASP A 94 -4.65 5.78 1.46
C ASP A 94 -3.50 5.62 2.45
N TRP A 95 -2.86 6.73 2.84
CA TRP A 95 -1.88 6.71 3.91
C TRP A 95 -2.47 6.22 5.24
N LYS A 96 -3.58 6.82 5.69
CA LYS A 96 -4.25 6.43 6.93
C LYS A 96 -4.69 4.98 6.90
N PHE A 97 -5.21 4.53 5.76
CA PHE A 97 -5.54 3.12 5.52
C PHE A 97 -4.31 2.22 5.68
N MET A 98 -3.21 2.50 4.98
CA MET A 98 -2.00 1.69 5.05
C MET A 98 -1.36 1.70 6.44
N ALA A 99 -1.40 2.83 7.15
CA ALA A 99 -0.95 2.94 8.53
C ALA A 99 -1.80 2.06 9.47
N SER A 100 -3.13 2.12 9.35
CA SER A 100 -4.04 1.27 10.12
C SER A 100 -3.85 -0.21 9.81
N VAL A 101 -3.74 -0.59 8.53
CA VAL A 101 -3.47 -1.97 8.13
C VAL A 101 -2.17 -2.48 8.76
N ARG A 102 -1.09 -1.70 8.66
CA ARG A 102 0.20 -2.06 9.26
C ARG A 102 0.08 -2.22 10.77
N GLU A 103 -0.58 -1.29 11.44
CA GLU A 103 -0.81 -1.35 12.88
C GLU A 103 -1.58 -2.61 13.29
N CYS A 104 -2.67 -2.93 12.58
CA CYS A 104 -3.44 -4.15 12.82
C CYS A 104 -2.59 -5.42 12.67
N VAL A 105 -1.78 -5.50 11.61
CA VAL A 105 -0.89 -6.66 11.40
C VAL A 105 0.17 -6.73 12.48
N MET A 106 0.83 -5.62 12.83
CA MET A 106 1.87 -5.59 13.86
C MET A 106 1.35 -5.93 15.26
N LYS A 107 0.14 -5.47 15.61
CA LYS A 107 -0.53 -5.84 16.89
C LYS A 107 -0.91 -7.31 16.99
N ASN A 108 -0.92 -8.03 15.86
CA ASN A 108 -1.27 -9.44 15.78
C ASN A 108 -0.16 -10.27 15.10
N ILE A 109 1.09 -9.80 15.17
CA ILE A 109 2.19 -10.34 14.38
C ILE A 109 2.54 -11.79 14.77
N ASP A 110 2.46 -12.06 16.07
CA ASP A 110 2.75 -13.33 16.75
C ASP A 110 1.57 -14.30 16.74
N ASN A 111 0.37 -13.84 16.34
CA ASN A 111 -0.85 -14.65 16.35
C ASN A 111 -0.96 -15.50 15.06
N PRO A 112 -0.80 -16.84 15.10
CA PRO A 112 -0.85 -17.68 13.91
C PRO A 112 -2.25 -17.74 13.27
N GLY A 113 -3.30 -17.48 14.05
CA GLY A 113 -4.69 -17.44 13.60
C GLY A 113 -5.09 -16.14 12.89
N PHE A 114 -4.25 -15.10 12.95
CA PHE A 114 -4.54 -13.83 12.28
C PHE A 114 -4.53 -13.99 10.75
N CYS A 115 -5.66 -13.68 10.12
CA CYS A 115 -5.90 -13.94 8.70
C CYS A 115 -6.52 -12.72 7.98
N VAL A 116 -6.65 -12.83 6.65
CA VAL A 116 -7.19 -11.75 5.81
C VAL A 116 -8.60 -11.35 6.22
N ASP A 117 -9.46 -12.31 6.62
CA ASP A 117 -10.85 -12.01 7.01
C ASP A 117 -10.94 -11.16 8.28
N MET A 118 -10.08 -11.44 9.27
CA MET A 118 -9.98 -10.61 10.48
C MET A 118 -9.53 -9.20 10.13
N LEU A 119 -8.53 -9.07 9.25
CA LEU A 119 -8.02 -7.78 8.81
C LEU A 119 -9.08 -6.97 8.03
N CYS A 120 -9.84 -7.60 7.14
CA CYS A 120 -10.97 -6.96 6.46
C CYS A 120 -12.01 -6.42 7.46
N GLY A 121 -12.37 -7.23 8.46
CA GLY A 121 -13.29 -6.83 9.52
C GLY A 121 -12.79 -5.64 10.33
N MET A 122 -11.49 -5.63 10.69
CA MET A 122 -10.87 -4.50 11.39
C MET A 122 -10.82 -3.21 10.57
N GLN A 123 -10.83 -3.31 9.24
CA GLN A 123 -10.82 -2.17 8.32
C GLN A 123 -12.23 -1.74 7.88
N ASN A 124 -13.29 -2.41 8.34
CA ASN A 124 -14.68 -2.18 7.92
C ASN A 124 -14.86 -2.25 6.39
N MET A 125 -14.17 -3.18 5.72
CA MET A 125 -14.22 -3.33 4.27
C MET A 125 -14.71 -4.71 3.85
N SER A 126 -15.35 -4.76 2.68
CA SER A 126 -15.62 -6.03 2.00
C SER A 126 -14.30 -6.74 1.64
N ARG A 127 -14.32 -8.07 1.53
CA ARG A 127 -13.12 -8.84 1.15
C ARG A 127 -12.59 -8.43 -0.23
N THR A 128 -13.50 -8.18 -1.17
CA THR A 128 -13.16 -7.76 -2.54
C THR A 128 -12.60 -6.35 -2.58
N GLY A 129 -13.25 -5.39 -1.91
CA GLY A 129 -12.80 -4.00 -1.84
C GLY A 129 -11.45 -3.87 -1.14
N PHE A 130 -11.28 -4.55 -0.02
CA PHE A 130 -10.00 -4.62 0.70
C PHE A 130 -8.89 -5.20 -0.17
N PHE A 131 -9.15 -6.33 -0.84
CA PHE A 131 -8.18 -6.98 -1.72
C PHE A 131 -7.74 -6.04 -2.84
N ASN A 132 -8.71 -5.43 -3.55
CA ASN A 132 -8.42 -4.53 -4.67
C ASN A 132 -7.61 -3.32 -4.21
N LYS A 133 -8.04 -2.67 -3.12
CA LYS A 133 -7.35 -1.51 -2.56
C LYS A 133 -5.92 -1.84 -2.13
N LEU A 134 -5.75 -2.86 -1.29
CA LEU A 134 -4.41 -3.23 -0.79
C LEU A 134 -3.49 -3.65 -1.92
N LYS A 135 -3.97 -4.44 -2.89
CA LYS A 135 -3.18 -4.86 -4.04
C LYS A 135 -2.82 -3.68 -4.94
N ALA A 136 -3.72 -2.74 -5.15
CA ALA A 136 -3.43 -1.55 -5.93
C ALA A 136 -2.38 -0.64 -5.26
N LEU A 137 -2.40 -0.57 -3.93
CA LEU A 137 -1.48 0.24 -3.12
C LEU A 137 -0.12 -0.42 -2.89
N THR A 138 -0.06 -1.73 -2.71
CA THR A 138 1.18 -2.43 -2.32
C THR A 138 1.77 -3.28 -3.44
N GLY A 139 0.99 -3.60 -4.47
CA GLY A 139 1.34 -4.62 -5.47
C GLY A 139 1.15 -6.07 -5.01
N HIS A 140 0.80 -6.31 -3.75
CA HIS A 140 0.75 -7.64 -3.14
C HIS A 140 -0.68 -8.05 -2.81
N ALA A 141 -0.96 -9.36 -2.85
CA ALA A 141 -2.19 -9.88 -2.29
C ALA A 141 -2.17 -9.76 -0.74
N PRO A 142 -3.32 -9.58 -0.08
CA PRO A 142 -3.39 -9.47 1.39
C PRO A 142 -2.64 -10.54 2.18
N ALA A 143 -2.79 -11.82 1.80
CA ALA A 143 -2.12 -12.91 2.49
C ALA A 143 -0.60 -12.84 2.32
N ASP A 144 -0.12 -12.40 1.15
CA ASP A 144 1.31 -12.24 0.88
C ASP A 144 1.87 -11.03 1.63
N TYR A 145 1.10 -9.94 1.75
CA TYR A 145 1.47 -8.75 2.52
C TYR A 145 1.59 -9.04 4.03
N ILE A 146 0.64 -9.79 4.61
CA ILE A 146 0.76 -10.24 6.02
C ILE A 146 2.01 -11.10 6.18
N ARG A 147 2.24 -12.04 5.25
CA ARG A 147 3.41 -12.93 5.29
C ARG A 147 4.72 -12.15 5.18
N SER A 148 4.83 -11.16 4.30
CA SER A 148 6.03 -10.34 4.16
C SER A 148 6.30 -9.54 5.44
N MET A 149 5.27 -8.98 6.08
CA MET A 149 5.42 -8.31 7.37
C MET A 149 5.93 -9.24 8.48
N ARG A 150 5.39 -10.46 8.56
CA ARG A 150 5.90 -11.50 9.50
C ARG A 150 7.36 -11.86 9.22
N LEU A 151 7.74 -11.98 7.95
CA LEU A 151 9.12 -12.26 7.55
C LEU A 151 10.08 -11.10 7.86
N GLN A 152 9.63 -9.86 7.72
CA GLN A 152 10.38 -8.67 8.10
C GLN A 152 10.58 -8.60 9.63
N TYR A 153 9.53 -8.88 10.39
CA TYR A 153 9.62 -8.97 11.84
C TYR A 153 10.57 -10.10 12.29
N ALA A 154 10.47 -11.29 11.69
CA ALA A 154 11.39 -12.39 11.95
C ALA A 154 12.86 -12.01 11.66
N ALA A 155 13.10 -11.30 10.55
CA ALA A 155 14.43 -10.81 10.20
C ALA A 155 14.96 -9.76 11.19
N GLN A 156 14.09 -8.94 11.77
CA GLN A 156 14.45 -8.05 12.87
C GLN A 156 14.85 -8.85 14.12
N LEU A 157 14.03 -9.82 14.54
CA LEU A 157 14.35 -10.69 15.68
C LEU A 157 15.66 -11.45 15.51
N LEU A 158 15.97 -11.91 14.28
CA LEU A 158 17.23 -12.58 13.96
C LEU A 158 18.45 -11.68 14.15
N ARG A 159 18.30 -10.36 13.96
CA ARG A 159 19.37 -9.37 14.16
C ARG A 159 19.54 -9.00 15.63
N GLU A 160 18.42 -8.80 16.32
CA GLU A 160 18.40 -8.16 17.64
C GLU A 160 18.44 -9.15 18.81
N LYS A 161 17.96 -10.38 18.63
CA LYS A 161 17.80 -11.35 19.73
C LYS A 161 18.62 -12.62 19.54
N ASP A 162 19.01 -13.22 20.66
CA ASP A 162 19.64 -14.54 20.76
C ASP A 162 18.61 -15.66 21.01
N CYS A 163 17.51 -15.65 20.26
CA CYS A 163 16.49 -16.71 20.33
C CYS A 163 16.79 -17.83 19.32
N SER A 164 16.20 -19.00 19.52
CA SER A 164 16.24 -20.10 18.55
C SER A 164 15.43 -19.76 17.29
N ILE A 165 15.68 -20.47 16.19
CA ILE A 165 14.89 -20.31 14.94
C ILE A 165 13.43 -20.72 15.16
N THR A 166 13.17 -21.65 16.10
CA THR A 166 11.81 -22.07 16.46
C THR A 166 11.07 -20.96 17.18
N GLU A 167 11.66 -20.37 18.23
CA GLU A 167 11.05 -19.25 18.95
C GLU A 167 10.80 -18.05 18.02
N ILE A 168 11.72 -17.74 17.11
CA ILE A 168 11.51 -16.64 16.15
C ILE A 168 10.35 -16.94 15.18
N SER A 169 10.18 -18.20 14.78
CA SER A 169 9.03 -18.61 13.96
C SER A 169 7.72 -18.37 14.71
N ASP A 170 7.68 -18.79 15.97
CA ASP A 170 6.51 -18.67 16.84
C ASP A 170 6.19 -17.19 17.14
N ASP A 171 7.19 -16.41 17.55
CA ASP A 171 7.10 -14.96 17.81
C ASP A 171 6.69 -14.15 16.57
N SER A 172 6.92 -14.70 15.38
CA SER A 172 6.52 -14.08 14.11
C SER A 172 5.22 -14.63 13.55
N GLY A 173 4.47 -15.43 14.33
CA GLY A 173 3.13 -15.92 13.99
C GLY A 173 3.10 -17.02 12.94
N PHE A 174 4.16 -17.81 12.80
CA PHE A 174 4.16 -19.01 11.98
C PHE A 174 3.90 -20.25 12.85
N SER A 175 2.86 -21.01 12.52
CA SER A 175 2.53 -22.25 13.22
C SER A 175 3.39 -23.46 12.82
N ASP A 176 4.14 -23.35 11.72
CA ASP A 176 5.00 -24.42 11.20
C ASP A 176 6.39 -23.84 10.85
N VAL A 177 7.40 -24.30 11.60
CA VAL A 177 8.81 -23.92 11.42
C VAL A 177 9.39 -24.31 10.06
N ARG A 178 8.97 -25.45 9.49
CA ARG A 178 9.45 -25.90 8.17
C ARG A 178 8.94 -24.96 7.10
N TYR A 179 7.66 -24.62 7.15
CA TYR A 179 7.05 -23.64 6.26
C TYR A 179 7.70 -22.26 6.43
N PHE A 180 7.91 -21.80 7.68
CA PHE A 180 8.63 -20.55 7.95
C PHE A 180 9.99 -20.51 7.27
N ARG A 181 10.82 -21.55 7.44
CA ARG A 181 12.15 -21.64 6.81
C ARG A 181 12.07 -21.60 5.28
N GLU A 182 11.09 -22.29 4.69
CA GLU A 182 10.88 -22.31 3.24
C GLU A 182 10.55 -20.91 2.71
N VAL A 183 9.54 -20.25 3.29
CA VAL A 183 9.11 -18.92 2.82
C VAL A 183 10.12 -17.84 3.15
N PHE A 184 10.84 -17.95 4.27
CA PHE A 184 11.94 -17.05 4.61
C PHE A 184 13.06 -17.16 3.57
N ARG A 185 13.50 -18.38 3.23
CA ARG A 185 14.51 -18.59 2.19
C ARG A 185 14.07 -18.08 0.84
N LYS A 186 12.80 -18.30 0.47
CA LYS A 186 12.24 -17.76 -0.77
C LYS A 186 12.26 -16.23 -0.81
N TYR A 187 12.04 -15.59 0.33
CA TYR A 187 11.95 -14.13 0.43
C TYR A 187 13.32 -13.45 0.50
N TYR A 188 14.25 -13.95 1.31
CA TYR A 188 15.57 -13.35 1.52
C TYR A 188 16.70 -13.99 0.70
N GLY A 189 16.42 -15.07 -0.03
CA GLY A 189 17.43 -15.82 -0.78
C GLY A 189 18.35 -16.70 0.07
N MET A 190 18.17 -16.72 1.40
CA MET A 190 18.97 -17.49 2.34
C MET A 190 18.14 -17.94 3.54
N SER A 191 18.56 -18.99 4.24
CA SER A 191 17.88 -19.51 5.42
C SER A 191 17.94 -18.53 6.61
N PRO A 192 17.03 -18.64 7.59
CA PRO A 192 17.07 -17.83 8.82
C PRO A 192 18.42 -17.87 9.55
N SER A 193 19.08 -19.03 9.60
CA SER A 193 20.38 -19.19 10.26
C SER A 193 21.50 -18.51 9.48
N GLU A 194 21.52 -18.65 8.16
CA GLU A 194 22.49 -17.95 7.29
C GLU A 194 22.31 -16.44 7.40
N TYR A 195 21.07 -15.95 7.39
CA TYR A 195 20.74 -14.54 7.54
C TYR A 195 21.23 -13.97 8.88
N ARG A 196 21.04 -14.71 9.99
CA ARG A 196 21.56 -14.30 11.30
C ARG A 196 23.08 -14.15 11.27
N ASN A 197 23.78 -15.13 10.68
CA ASN A 197 25.24 -15.13 10.63
C ASN A 197 25.76 -13.99 9.76
N SER A 198 25.10 -13.66 8.64
CA SER A 198 25.51 -12.55 7.76
C SER A 198 25.31 -11.17 8.38
N MET A 199 24.47 -11.04 9.41
CA MET A 199 24.19 -9.77 10.08
C MET A 199 25.03 -9.55 11.35
N ARG A 200 25.70 -10.60 11.84
CA ARG A 200 26.57 -10.57 13.03
C ARG A 200 28.07 -10.59 12.71
N GLY A 201 28.43 -10.88 11.46
CA GLY A 201 29.78 -10.70 10.93
C GLY A 201 29.98 -9.28 10.44
#